data_AF-A0A937M3M3-F1
#
_entry.id   AF-A0A937M3M3-F1
#
_cell.length_a   1.000
_cell.length_b   1.000
_cell.length_c   1.000
_cell.angle_alpha   90.00
_cell.angle_beta   90.00
_cell.angle_gamma   90.00
#
_symmetry.space_group_name_H-M   'P 1'
#
loop_
_entity.id
_entity.type
_entity.pdbx_description
1 polymer ?
#
loop_
_entity_poly.entity_id
_entity_poly.type
_entity_poly.pdbx_seq_one_letter_code
_entity_poly.pdbx_strand_id
1 'polypeptide(L)'
;ADPDLTTSGKILKDMKEGELSFFEFSMQQSRIHRDYLQNGGLSDAAEKLMKKTAAESLLEQAEIESKDTIGFDEYLKNWNKA
;
A
#
# COMPACT_ATOMS: atom_id res chain seq x y z
N ALA A 1 7.98 11.13 32.49
CA ALA A 1 8.10 10.57 31.13
C ALA A 1 8.28 11.73 30.18
N ASP A 2 9.15 11.62 29.19
CA ASP A 2 9.40 12.68 28.20
C ASP A 2 8.44 12.51 27.00
N PRO A 3 7.50 13.45 26.77
CA PRO A 3 6.55 13.37 25.66
C PRO A 3 7.21 13.44 24.29
N ASP A 4 8.39 14.06 24.17
CA ASP A 4 9.09 14.26 22.88
C ASP A 4 9.70 12.95 22.35
N LEU A 5 9.81 11.93 23.20
CA LEU A 5 10.29 10.61 22.80
C LEU A 5 9.21 9.75 22.13
N THR A 6 7.94 10.14 22.25
CA THR A 6 6.83 9.47 21.56
C THR A 6 6.90 9.72 20.05
N THR A 7 6.34 8.82 19.23
CA THR A 7 6.31 9.01 17.77
C THR A 7 5.62 10.32 17.37
N SER A 8 4.51 10.65 18.04
CA SER A 8 3.81 11.93 17.83
C SER A 8 4.64 13.13 18.29
N GLY A 9 5.33 13.04 19.42
CA GLY A 9 6.23 14.08 19.92
C GLY A 9 7.38 14.37 18.94
N LYS A 10 8.01 13.34 18.39
CA LYS A 10 9.06 13.47 17.36
C LYS A 10 8.54 14.15 16.09
N ILE A 11 7.39 13.73 15.57
CA ILE A 11 6.80 14.34 14.36
C ILE A 11 6.48 15.82 14.61
N LEU A 12 5.89 16.17 15.75
CA LEU A 12 5.59 17.55 16.10
C LEU A 12 6.85 18.40 16.24
N LYS A 13 7.92 17.82 16.82
CA LYS A 13 9.22 18.47 16.92
C LYS A 13 9.83 18.72 15.54
N ASP A 14 9.89 17.71 14.68
CA ASP A 14 10.46 17.81 13.33
C ASP A 14 9.69 18.84 12.48
N MET A 15 8.36 18.84 12.57
CA MET A 15 7.52 19.84 11.90
C MET A 15 7.78 21.26 12.41
N LYS A 16 7.93 21.43 13.74
CA LYS A 16 8.17 22.73 14.35
C LYS A 16 9.56 23.26 14.02
N GLU A 17 10.59 22.42 14.06
CA GLU A 17 11.98 22.80 13.75
C GLU A 17 12.18 23.09 12.25
N GLY A 18 11.46 22.37 11.38
CA GLY A 18 11.49 22.59 9.94
C GLY A 18 10.50 23.63 9.40
N GLU A 19 9.70 24.26 10.28
CA GLU A 19 8.61 25.17 9.92
C GLU A 19 7.63 24.58 8.88
N LEU A 20 7.33 23.28 9.03
CA LEU A 20 6.53 22.51 8.08
C LEU A 20 5.08 22.40 8.53
N SER A 21 4.16 22.50 7.57
CA SER A 21 2.83 21.93 7.72
C SER A 21 2.90 20.39 7.75
N PHE A 22 1.83 19.76 8.25
CA PHE A 22 1.75 18.30 8.26
C PHE A 22 1.83 17.69 6.85
N PHE A 23 1.26 18.38 5.86
CA PHE A 23 1.31 17.96 4.47
C PHE A 23 2.75 17.95 3.94
N GLU A 24 3.50 19.03 4.16
CA GLU A 24 4.89 19.14 3.71
C GLU A 24 5.77 18.09 4.37
N PHE A 25 5.64 17.90 5.68
CA PHE A 25 6.33 16.84 6.41
C PHE A 25 6.01 15.46 5.82
N SER A 26 4.72 15.14 5.63
CA SER A 26 4.28 13.84 5.11
C SER A 26 4.79 13.59 3.68
N MET A 27 4.80 14.63 2.84
CA MET A 27 5.34 14.54 1.48
C MET A 27 6.86 14.36 1.48
N GLN A 28 7.59 15.00 2.39
CA GLN A 28 9.03 14.78 2.54
C GLN A 28 9.32 13.33 2.96
N GLN A 29 8.65 12.82 3.99
CA GLN A 29 8.81 11.43 4.42
C GLN A 29 8.46 10.43 3.31
N SER A 30 7.38 10.67 2.56
CA SER A 30 6.99 9.82 1.44
C SER A 30 8.07 9.75 0.35
N ARG A 31 8.74 10.87 0.05
CA ARG A 31 9.85 10.90 -0.93
C ARG A 31 11.07 10.15 -0.41
N ILE A 32 11.44 10.35 0.86
CA ILE A 32 12.55 9.64 1.50
C ILE A 32 12.31 8.13 1.45
N HIS A 33 11.11 7.67 1.81
CA HIS A 33 10.77 6.25 1.78
C HIS A 33 10.74 5.69 0.36
N ARG A 34 10.19 6.42 -0.61
CA ARG A 34 10.24 6.03 -2.02
C ARG A 34 11.68 5.83 -2.47
N ASP A 35 12.54 6.82 -2.24
CA ASP A 35 13.93 6.79 -2.70
C ASP A 35 14.70 5.66 -2.01
N TYR A 36 14.48 5.45 -0.71
CA TYR A 36 15.06 4.32 0.03
C TYR A 36 14.64 2.96 -0.56
N LEU A 37 13.34 2.77 -0.78
CA LEU A 37 12.79 1.52 -1.33
C LEU A 37 13.22 1.26 -2.77
N GLN A 38 13.44 2.32 -3.57
CA GLN A 38 13.93 2.20 -4.94
C GLN A 38 15.43 1.91 -5.00
N ASN A 39 16.22 2.55 -4.13
CA ASN A 39 17.69 2.44 -4.17
C ASN A 39 18.22 1.12 -3.59
N GLY A 40 17.50 0.49 -2.66
CA GLY A 40 17.91 -0.77 -2.04
C GLY A 40 17.81 -2.00 -2.94
N GLY A 41 17.07 -1.88 -4.07
CA GLY A 41 16.72 -3.01 -4.91
C GLY A 41 15.90 -4.07 -4.18
N LEU A 42 15.28 -4.98 -4.94
CA LEU A 42 14.77 -6.22 -4.37
C LEU A 42 15.87 -7.28 -4.46
N SER A 43 15.86 -8.25 -3.54
CA SER A 43 16.63 -9.46 -3.78
C SER A 43 16.06 -10.19 -5.01
N ASP A 44 16.91 -10.90 -5.76
CA ASP A 44 16.46 -11.67 -6.93
C ASP A 44 15.28 -12.61 -6.61
N ALA A 45 15.29 -13.19 -5.41
CA ALA A 45 14.21 -14.04 -4.92
C ALA A 45 12.89 -13.27 -4.74
N ALA A 46 12.94 -12.08 -4.13
CA ALA A 46 11.77 -11.23 -3.96
C ALA A 46 11.25 -10.70 -5.30
N GLU A 47 12.13 -10.27 -6.20
CA GLU A 47 11.74 -9.81 -7.53
C GLU A 47 11.07 -10.93 -8.34
N LYS A 48 11.64 -12.13 -8.33
CA LYS A 48 11.07 -13.30 -9.01
C LYS A 48 9.70 -13.66 -8.43
N LEU A 49 9.56 -13.65 -7.11
CA LEU A 49 8.29 -13.92 -6.43
C LEU A 49 7.23 -12.89 -6.85
N MET A 50 7.55 -11.59 -6.75
CA MET A 50 6.59 -10.52 -7.08
C MET A 50 6.14 -10.57 -8.54
N LYS A 51 7.07 -10.80 -9.49
CA LYS A 51 6.71 -10.94 -10.91
C LYS A 51 5.83 -12.16 -11.16
N LYS A 52 6.15 -13.29 -10.53
CA LYS A 52 5.35 -14.52 -10.63
C LYS A 52 3.94 -14.30 -10.09
N THR A 53 3.83 -13.75 -8.87
CA THR A 53 2.53 -13.48 -8.24
C THR A 53 1.67 -12.52 -9.05
N ALA A 54 2.26 -11.47 -9.63
CA ALA A 54 1.50 -10.54 -10.48
C ALA A 54 0.96 -11.22 -11.76
N ALA A 55 1.75 -12.10 -12.38
CA ALA A 55 1.29 -12.84 -13.55
C ALA A 55 0.19 -13.85 -13.18
N GLU A 56 0.36 -14.58 -12.07
CA GLU A 56 -0.62 -15.54 -11.57
C GLU A 56 -1.95 -14.86 -11.21
N SER A 57 -1.92 -13.71 -10.51
CA SER A 57 -3.14 -12.99 -10.13
C SER A 57 -3.98 -12.55 -11.32
N LEU A 58 -3.33 -12.16 -12.43
CA LEU A 58 -4.05 -11.77 -13.65
C LEU A 58 -4.68 -12.96 -14.37
N LEU A 59 -4.00 -14.11 -14.37
CA LEU A 59 -4.54 -15.35 -14.92
C LEU A 59 -5.73 -15.83 -14.11
N GLU A 60 -5.60 -15.83 -12.78
CA GLU A 60 -6.67 -16.21 -11.85
C GLU A 60 -7.87 -15.27 -11.99
N GLN A 61 -7.65 -13.96 -12.11
CA GLN A 61 -8.73 -13.00 -12.36
C GLN A 61 -9.48 -13.34 -13.66
N ALA A 62 -8.78 -13.54 -14.77
CA ALA A 62 -9.40 -13.87 -16.05
C ALA A 62 -10.16 -15.21 -16.00
N GLU A 63 -9.62 -16.20 -15.27
CA GLU A 63 -10.29 -17.47 -15.05
C GLU A 63 -11.59 -17.29 -14.26
N ILE A 64 -11.59 -16.49 -13.20
CA ILE A 64 -12.79 -16.15 -12.42
C ILE A 64 -13.84 -15.48 -13.32
N GLU A 65 -13.45 -14.43 -14.03
CA GLU A 65 -14.34 -13.68 -14.93
C GLU A 65 -14.93 -14.57 -16.03
N SER A 66 -14.15 -15.51 -16.58
CA SER A 66 -14.66 -16.45 -17.59
C SER A 66 -15.66 -17.47 -17.05
N LYS A 67 -15.68 -17.69 -15.73
CA LYS A 67 -16.56 -18.64 -15.05
C LYS A 67 -17.83 -17.99 -14.50
N ASP A 68 -17.99 -16.68 -14.65
CA ASP A 68 -19.22 -16.01 -14.24
C ASP A 68 -20.42 -16.55 -15.03
N THR A 69 -21.37 -17.14 -14.31
CA THR A 69 -22.59 -17.74 -14.88
C THR A 69 -23.83 -16.85 -14.71
N ILE A 70 -23.73 -15.81 -13.89
CA ILE A 70 -24.80 -14.86 -13.58
C ILE A 70 -24.29 -13.43 -13.67
N GLY A 71 -25.18 -12.49 -13.96
CA GLY A 71 -24.85 -11.06 -13.94
C GLY A 71 -24.63 -10.53 -12.52
N PHE A 72 -23.92 -9.40 -12.41
CA PHE A 72 -23.57 -8.78 -11.13
C PHE A 72 -24.79 -8.49 -10.22
N ASP A 73 -25.91 -8.00 -10.79
CA ASP A 73 -27.13 -7.73 -10.02
C ASP A 73 -27.73 -8.98 -9.39
N GLU A 74 -27.67 -10.12 -10.09
CA GLU A 74 -28.17 -11.39 -9.57
C GLU A 74 -27.22 -11.96 -8.52
N TYR A 75 -25.91 -11.85 -8.74
CA TYR A 75 -24.90 -12.18 -7.75
C TYR A 75 -25.12 -11.42 -6.44
N LEU A 76 -25.31 -10.09 -6.49
CA LEU A 76 -25.56 -9.26 -5.32
C LEU A 76 -26.86 -9.62 -4.60
N LYS A 77 -27.94 -9.90 -5.34
CA LYS A 77 -29.20 -10.37 -4.75
C LYS A 77 -29.02 -11.69 -4.00
N ASN A 78 -28.20 -12.61 -4.53
CA ASN A 78 -27.94 -13.90 -3.90
C ASN A 78 -27.04 -13.75 -2.67
N TRP A 79 -25.99 -12.94 -2.75
CA TRP A 79 -25.09 -12.65 -1.63
C TRP A 79 -25.83 -12.03 -0.43
N ASN A 80 -26.71 -11.05 -0.66
CA ASN A 80 -27.44 -10.32 0.39
C ASN A 80 -28.63 -11.10 0.99
N LYS A 81 -28.98 -12.26 0.43
CA LYS A 81 -30.07 -13.12 0.95
C LYS A 81 -29.59 -14.09 2.04
N ALA A 82 -28.27 -14.31 2.13
CA ALA A 82 -27.64 -15.12 3.17
C ALA A 82 -27.39 -14.28 4.43
#